data_AF-A0A7J3AA57-F1
#
_entry.id   AF-A0A7J3AA57-F1
#
_cell.length_a   1.000
_cell.length_b   1.000
_cell.length_c   1.000
_cell.angle_alpha   90.00
_cell.angle_beta   90.00
_cell.angle_gamma   90.00
#
_symmetry.space_group_name_H-M   'P 1'
#
loop_
_entity.id
_entity.type
_entity.pdbx_description
1 polymer ?
#
loop_
_entity_poly.entity_id
_entity_poly.type
_entity_poly.pdbx_seq_one_letter_code
_entity_poly.pdbx_strand_id
1 'polypeptide(L)'
;MIERDKNVAYVSVADMRKREIYRSRVNVLLKTLGLVFLILGLLTAYFTATTPLYPPVAVTFYLISALLAASGLVTLIARIE
;
A
#
# COMPACT_ATOMS: atom_id res chain seq x y z
N MET A 1 22.62 31.53 -28.59
CA MET A 1 23.13 30.64 -27.52
C MET A 1 22.13 30.48 -26.37
N ILE A 2 21.40 31.54 -25.98
CA ILE A 2 20.39 31.56 -24.90
C ILE A 2 19.17 30.64 -25.15
N GLU A 3 18.83 30.38 -26.42
CA GLU A 3 17.62 29.64 -26.79
C GLU A 3 17.72 28.12 -26.61
N ARG A 4 18.94 27.56 -26.71
CA ARG A 4 19.17 26.14 -26.39
C ARG A 4 19.11 25.88 -24.88
N ASP A 5 19.55 26.84 -24.07
CA ASP A 5 19.58 26.72 -22.62
C ASP A 5 18.16 26.63 -22.04
N LYS A 6 17.25 27.47 -22.55
CA LYS A 6 15.82 27.40 -22.21
C LYS A 6 15.23 26.03 -22.55
N ASN A 7 15.56 25.47 -23.72
CA ASN A 7 14.99 24.20 -24.16
C ASN A 7 15.44 23.01 -23.28
N VAL A 8 16.69 23.02 -22.81
CA VAL A 8 17.21 22.01 -21.86
C VAL A 8 16.50 22.14 -20.51
N ALA A 9 16.28 23.37 -20.03
CA ALA A 9 15.52 23.60 -18.80
C ALA A 9 14.07 23.11 -18.93
N TYR A 10 13.37 23.39 -20.04
CA TYR A 10 11.99 22.93 -20.26
C TYR A 10 11.87 21.40 -20.27
N VAL A 11 12.80 20.70 -20.93
CA VAL A 11 12.81 19.23 -20.97
C VAL A 11 13.07 18.65 -19.58
N SER A 12 14.00 19.23 -18.81
CA SER A 12 14.28 18.83 -17.43
C SER A 12 13.06 18.97 -16.51
N VAL A 13 12.35 20.10 -16.60
CA VAL A 13 11.16 20.38 -15.76
C VAL A 13 10.00 19.45 -16.12
N ALA A 14 9.82 19.14 -17.42
CA ALA A 14 8.81 18.18 -17.88
C ALA A 14 9.09 16.75 -17.36
N ASP A 15 10.36 16.34 -17.31
CA ASP A 15 10.77 15.04 -16.77
C ASP A 15 10.56 14.95 -15.25
N MET A 16 10.85 16.04 -14.52
CA MET A 16 10.57 16.12 -13.08
C MET A 16 9.07 15.98 -12.78
N ARG A 17 8.21 16.71 -13.51
CA ARG A 17 6.74 16.59 -13.36
C ARG A 17 6.23 15.18 -13.63
N LYS A 18 6.77 14.49 -14.65
CA LYS A 18 6.39 13.10 -14.94
C LYS A 18 6.71 12.16 -13.77
N ARG A 19 7.88 12.31 -13.15
CA ARG A 19 8.29 11.48 -11.99
C ARG A 19 7.42 11.73 -10.77
N GLU A 20 7.01 12.98 -10.54
CA GLU A 20 6.11 13.36 -9.44
C GLU A 20 4.72 12.75 -9.58
N ILE A 21 4.13 12.84 -10.78
CA ILE A 21 2.82 12.22 -11.08
C ILE A 21 2.89 10.71 -10.93
N TYR A 22 3.97 10.08 -11.39
CA TYR A 22 4.16 8.64 -11.25
C TYR A 22 4.29 8.22 -9.79
N ARG A 23 5.08 8.94 -8.98
CA ARG A 23 5.18 8.69 -7.53
C ARG A 23 3.83 8.83 -6.83
N SER A 24 3.04 9.84 -7.19
CA SER A 24 1.70 10.06 -6.63
C SER A 24 0.75 8.90 -6.93
N ARG A 25 0.68 8.44 -8.18
CA ARG A 25 -0.17 7.28 -8.56
C ARG A 25 0.25 5.99 -7.86
N VAL A 26 1.55 5.73 -7.79
CA VAL A 26 2.09 4.56 -7.08
C VAL A 26 1.77 4.62 -5.59
N ASN A 27 1.81 5.81 -4.99
CA ASN A 27 1.45 6.01 -3.58
C ASN A 27 -0.02 5.65 -3.30
N VAL A 28 -0.94 6.13 -4.16
CA VAL A 28 -2.36 5.81 -4.04
C VAL A 28 -2.60 4.30 -4.19
N LEU A 29 -1.99 3.65 -5.20
CA LEU A 29 -2.13 2.20 -5.39
C LEU A 29 -1.64 1.39 -4.18
N LEU A 30 -0.49 1.76 -3.60
CA LEU A 30 0.04 1.11 -2.41
C LEU A 30 -0.88 1.31 -1.19
N LYS A 31 -1.45 2.50 -1.00
CA LYS A 31 -2.42 2.76 0.08
C LYS A 31 -3.68 1.91 -0.09
N THR A 32 -4.21 1.81 -1.30
CA THR A 32 -5.38 0.96 -1.57
C THR A 32 -5.05 -0.51 -1.30
N LEU A 33 -3.87 -0.98 -1.70
CA LEU A 33 -3.44 -2.36 -1.45
C LEU A 33 -3.29 -2.63 0.06
N GLY A 34 -2.68 -1.72 0.81
CA GLY A 34 -2.56 -1.81 2.27
C GLY A 34 -3.92 -1.84 2.96
N LEU A 35 -4.87 -1.02 2.50
CA LEU A 35 -6.24 -1.01 3.00
C LEU A 35 -6.95 -2.34 2.73
N VAL A 36 -6.78 -2.92 1.54
CA VAL A 36 -7.35 -4.23 1.20
C VAL A 36 -6.80 -5.32 2.12
N PHE A 37 -5.48 -5.36 2.35
CA PHE A 37 -4.89 -6.33 3.28
C PHE A 37 -5.38 -6.16 4.71
N LEU A 38 -5.53 -4.92 5.17
CA LEU A 38 -6.08 -4.63 6.49
C LEU A 38 -7.52 -5.16 6.63
N ILE A 39 -8.39 -4.87 5.65
CA ILE A 39 -9.78 -5.32 5.64
C ILE A 39 -9.85 -6.85 5.60
N LEU A 40 -9.06 -7.50 4.73
CA LEU A 40 -9.02 -8.95 4.65
C LEU A 40 -8.52 -9.59 5.95
N GLY A 41 -7.50 -9.01 6.60
CA GLY A 41 -7.03 -9.45 7.91
C GLY A 41 -8.13 -9.39 8.96
N LEU A 42 -8.82 -8.26 9.09
CA LEU A 42 -9.91 -8.06 10.05
C LEU A 42 -11.11 -8.98 9.79
N LEU A 43 -11.52 -9.13 8.52
CA LEU A 43 -12.58 -10.05 8.14
C LEU A 43 -12.20 -11.50 8.49
N THR A 44 -10.97 -11.91 8.20
CA THR A 44 -10.49 -13.26 8.52
C THR A 44 -10.51 -13.50 10.03
N ALA A 45 -10.08 -12.54 10.86
CA ALA A 45 -10.20 -12.63 12.32
C ALA A 45 -11.65 -12.81 12.76
N TYR A 46 -12.57 -11.99 12.22
CA TYR A 46 -13.98 -12.04 12.56
C TYR A 46 -14.62 -13.38 12.21
N PHE A 47 -14.37 -13.90 11.00
CA PHE A 47 -14.89 -15.21 10.59
C PHE A 47 -14.25 -16.36 11.38
N THR A 48 -12.98 -16.25 11.74
CA THR A 48 -12.31 -17.23 12.61
C THR A 48 -12.93 -17.25 14.01
N ALA A 49 -13.32 -16.10 14.54
CA ALA A 49 -13.96 -15.98 15.86
C ALA A 49 -15.39 -16.49 15.90
N THR A 50 -16.13 -16.36 14.79
CA THR A 50 -17.55 -16.74 14.69
C THR A 50 -17.75 -18.16 14.18
N THR A 51 -16.72 -18.80 13.65
CA THR A 51 -16.79 -20.19 13.15
C THR A 51 -16.22 -21.15 14.19
N PRO A 52 -16.94 -22.22 14.57
CA PRO A 52 -16.41 -23.26 15.46
C PRO A 52 -15.35 -24.08 14.72
N LEU A 53 -14.10 -23.66 14.82
CA LEU A 53 -12.94 -24.31 14.22
C LEU A 53 -12.27 -25.26 15.22
N TYR A 54 -11.65 -26.33 14.71
CA TYR A 54 -10.79 -27.19 15.52
C TYR A 54 -9.63 -26.36 16.10
N PRO A 55 -9.32 -26.41 17.41
CA PRO A 55 -8.47 -25.42 18.07
C PRO A 55 -7.09 -25.21 17.42
N PRO A 56 -6.36 -26.26 16.97
CA PRO A 56 -5.09 -26.09 16.26
C PRO A 56 -5.21 -25.30 14.95
N VAL A 57 -6.33 -25.46 14.24
CA VAL A 57 -6.57 -24.78 12.96
C VAL A 57 -6.93 -23.32 13.21
N ALA A 58 -7.72 -23.03 14.26
CA ALA A 58 -8.08 -21.67 14.64
C ALA A 58 -6.83 -20.80 14.89
N VAL A 59 -5.82 -21.34 15.57
CA VAL A 59 -4.55 -20.64 15.84
C VAL A 59 -3.86 -20.22 14.54
N THR A 60 -3.80 -21.09 13.54
CA THR A 60 -3.20 -20.78 12.24
C THR A 60 -3.94 -19.66 11.51
N PHE A 61 -5.28 -19.68 11.53
CA PHE A 61 -6.10 -18.63 10.90
C PHE A 61 -5.95 -17.28 11.60
N TYR A 62 -5.85 -17.24 12.93
CA TYR A 62 -5.54 -16.01 13.65
C TYR A 62 -4.14 -15.48 13.33
N LEU A 63 -3.15 -16.35 13.17
CA LEU A 63 -1.80 -15.99 12.75
C LEU A 63 -1.80 -15.35 11.36
N ILE A 64 -2.49 -15.97 10.39
CA ILE A 64 -2.65 -15.45 9.04
C ILE A 64 -3.34 -14.07 9.07
N SER A 65 -4.44 -13.96 9.80
CA SER A 65 -5.17 -12.70 9.98
C SER A 65 -4.27 -11.59 10.56
N ALA A 66 -3.49 -11.90 11.60
CA ALA A 66 -2.59 -10.94 12.23
C ALA A 66 -1.51 -10.46 11.25
N LEU A 67 -0.94 -11.35 10.44
CA LEU A 67 0.05 -11.00 9.42
C LEU A 67 -0.55 -10.11 8.32
N LEU A 68 -1.76 -10.40 7.84
CA LEU A 68 -2.47 -9.56 6.88
C LEU A 68 -2.78 -8.17 7.46
N ALA A 69 -3.31 -8.12 8.67
CA ALA A 69 -3.64 -6.86 9.33
C ALA A 69 -2.38 -6.01 9.59
N ALA A 70 -1.30 -6.63 10.09
CA ALA A 70 -0.03 -5.94 10.34
C ALA A 70 0.62 -5.43 9.05
N SER A 71 0.68 -6.24 7.99
CA SER A 71 1.23 -5.81 6.70
C SER A 71 0.40 -4.69 6.06
N GLY A 72 -0.93 -4.76 6.14
CA GLY A 72 -1.82 -3.69 5.71
C GLY A 72 -1.58 -2.38 6.49
N LEU A 73 -1.47 -2.48 7.81
CA LEU A 73 -1.19 -1.34 8.69
C LEU A 73 0.17 -0.69 8.39
N VAL A 74 1.22 -1.49 8.24
CA VAL A 74 2.57 -1.01 7.90
C VAL A 74 2.56 -0.29 6.55
N THR A 75 1.86 -0.84 5.56
CA THR A 75 1.76 -0.23 4.22
C THR A 75 1.04 1.12 4.25
N LEU A 76 0.01 1.26 5.09
CA LEU A 76 -0.71 2.53 5.28
C LEU A 76 0.15 3.56 6.00
N ILE A 77 0.88 3.16 7.05
CA ILE A 77 1.73 4.05 7.85
C ILE A 77 2.98 4.49 7.08
N ALA A 78 3.63 3.58 6.35
CA ALA A 78 4.89 3.85 5.62
C ALA A 78 4.78 4.90 4.50
N ARG A 79 3.56 5.38 4.21
CA ARG A 79 3.27 6.39 3.19
C ARG A 79 2.50 7.59 3.74
N ILE A 80 2.54 7.80 5.05
CA ILE A 80 2.19 9.07 5.69
C ILE A 80 3.46 9.95 5.61
N GLU A 81 3.78 10.38 4.41
CA GLU A 81 4.81 11.39 4.11
C GLU A 81 4.35 12.17 2.88
#